data_AF-A0A442UGA6-F1
#
_entry.id   AF-A0A442UGA6-F1
#
_cell.length_a   1.000
_cell.length_b   1.000
_cell.length_c   1.000
_cell.angle_alpha   90.00
_cell.angle_beta   90.00
_cell.angle_gamma   90.00
#
_symmetry.space_group_name_H-M   'P 1'
#
loop_
_entity.id
_entity.type
_entity.pdbx_description
1 polymer ?
#
loop_
_entity_poly.entity_id
_entity_poly.type
_entity_poly.pdbx_seq_one_letter_code
_entity_poly.pdbx_strand_id
1 'polypeptide(L)' 'MDHIVTLDRRQEAALQAIAQKFIAQHKGDAVKALKEMIVLNGHLQERLDAVEGRRRATR' A
#
# COMPACT_ATOMS: atom_id res chain seq x y z
N MET A 1 1.26 14.00 4.41
CA MET A 1 0.95 13.15 5.59
C MET A 1 -0.48 13.36 6.06
N ASP A 2 -1.29 14.17 5.36
CA ASP A 2 -2.59 14.68 5.81
C ASP A 2 -3.75 13.66 5.73
N HIS A 3 -3.45 12.40 5.45
CA HIS A 3 -4.43 11.33 5.24
C HIS A 3 -4.01 10.02 5.92
N ILE A 4 -3.37 10.09 7.09
CA ILE A 4 -3.19 8.89 7.92
C ILE A 4 -4.59 8.43 8.35
N VAL A 5 -5.06 7.36 7.72
CA VAL A 5 -6.38 6.78 8.02
C VAL A 5 -6.32 6.14 9.40
N THR A 6 -7.15 6.60 10.33
CA THR A 6 -7.36 5.93 11.61
C THR A 6 -8.29 4.74 11.39
N LEU A 7 -7.85 3.54 11.78
CA LEU A 7 -8.63 2.32 11.71
C LEU A 7 -9.32 2.06 13.04
N ASP A 8 -10.56 1.56 13.00
CA ASP A 8 -11.17 0.96 14.19
C ASP A 8 -10.57 -0.44 14.45
N ARG A 9 -10.86 -1.01 15.63
CA ARG A 9 -10.32 -2.32 16.04
C ARG A 9 -10.63 -3.46 15.06
N ARG A 10 -11.78 -3.42 14.40
CA ARG A 10 -12.17 -4.46 13.43
C ARG A 10 -11.40 -4.30 12.13
N GLN A 11 -11.23 -3.06 11.67
CA GLN A 11 -10.43 -2.73 10.51
C GLN A 11 -8.94 -3.06 10.74
N GLU A 12 -8.42 -2.78 11.93
CA GLU A 12 -7.06 -3.13 12.32
C GLU A 12 -6.85 -4.65 12.34
N ALA A 13 -7.79 -5.41 12.91
CA ALA A 13 -7.71 -6.87 12.90
C ALA A 13 -7.77 -7.46 11.48
N ALA A 14 -8.59 -6.88 10.60
CA ALA A 14 -8.65 -7.29 9.20
C ALA A 14 -7.35 -6.98 8.45
N LEU A 15 -6.78 -5.78 8.66
CA LEU A 15 -5.49 -5.41 8.09
C LEU A 15 -4.37 -6.33 8.59
N GLN A 16 -4.36 -6.65 9.89
CA GLN A 16 -3.40 -7.56 10.50
C GLN A 16 -3.47 -8.96 9.86
N ALA A 17 -4.66 -9.50 9.63
CA ALA A 17 -4.83 -10.80 8.97
C ALA A 17 -4.31 -10.80 7.53
N ILE A 18 -4.49 -9.70 6.80
CA ILE A 18 -3.96 -9.54 5.44
C ILE A 18 -2.42 -9.43 5.49
N ALA A 19 -1.88 -8.63 6.40
CA ALA A 19 -0.44 -8.47 6.57
C ALA A 19 0.25 -9.80 6.89
N GLN A 20 -0.34 -10.62 7.77
CA GLN A 20 0.18 -11.96 8.08
C GLN A 20 0.21 -12.87 6.84
N LYS A 21 -0.85 -12.88 6.03
CA LYS A 21 -0.89 -13.66 4.78
C LYS A 21 0.16 -13.18 3.79
N PHE A 22 0.36 -11.86 3.68
CA PHE A 22 1.37 -11.30 2.81
C PHE A 22 2.78 -11.69 3.26
N ILE A 23 3.10 -11.54 4.55
CA ILE A 23 4.39 -11.95 5.12
C ILE A 23 4.64 -13.45 4.91
N ALA A 24 3.60 -14.29 5.00
CA ALA A 24 3.72 -15.73 4.72
C ALA A 24 4.16 -16.02 3.28
N GLN A 25 3.75 -15.21 2.29
CA GLN A 25 4.23 -15.32 0.90
C GLN A 25 5.74 -15.04 0.79
N HIS A 26 6.29 -14.21 1.68
CA HIS A 26 7.72 -13.94 1.80
C HIS A 26 8.44 -14.87 2.77
N LYS A 27 7.89 -16.07 3.02
CA LYS A 27 8.48 -17.11 3.90
C LYS A 27 8.69 -16.62 5.35
N GLY A 28 7.88 -15.66 5.80
CA GLY A 28 8.02 -15.08 7.14
C GLY A 28 9.00 -13.92 7.24
N ASP A 29 9.70 -13.54 6.16
CA ASP A 29 10.61 -12.39 6.17
C ASP A 29 9.81 -11.07 6.06
N ALA A 30 9.43 -10.53 7.21
CA ALA A 30 8.67 -9.30 7.31
C ALA A 30 9.42 -8.08 6.75
N VAL A 31 10.75 -8.03 6.89
CA VAL A 31 11.55 -6.89 6.40
C VAL A 31 11.59 -6.90 4.87
N LYS A 32 11.76 -8.07 4.27
CA LYS A 32 11.68 -8.22 2.82
C LYS A 32 10.29 -7.87 2.29
N ALA A 33 9.23 -8.41 2.91
CA ALA A 33 7.85 -8.11 2.54
C ALA A 33 7.57 -6.59 2.58
N LEU A 34 7.99 -5.91 3.66
CA LEU A 34 7.83 -4.47 3.81
C LEU A 34 8.56 -3.69 2.71
N LYS A 35 9.81 -4.05 2.40
CA LYS A 35 10.59 -3.39 1.34
C LYS A 35 9.90 -3.50 -0.02
N GLU A 36 9.43 -4.69 -0.37
CA GLU A 36 8.73 -4.91 -1.64
C GLU A 36 7.40 -4.14 -1.69
N MET A 37 6.64 -4.09 -0.59
CA MET A 37 5.41 -3.29 -0.49
C MET A 37 5.68 -1.79 -0.68
N ILE A 38 6.75 -1.25 -0.08
CA ILE A 38 7.13 0.16 -0.24
C ILE A 38 7.45 0.48 -1.71
N VAL A 39 8.25 -0.37 -2.36
CA VAL A 39 8.60 -0.20 -3.78
C VAL A 39 7.35 -0.28 -4.67
N LEU A 40 6.48 -1.25 -4.42
CA LEU A 40 5.22 -1.41 -5.16
C LEU A 40 4.32 -0.18 -4.98
N ASN A 41 4.16 0.31 -3.76
CA ASN A 41 3.36 1.49 -3.48
C ASN A 41 3.91 2.73 -4.18
N GLY A 42 5.24 2.91 -4.20
CA GLY A 42 5.87 3.99 -4.95
C GLY A 42 5.54 3.93 -6.44
N HIS A 43 5.69 2.77 -7.06
CA HIS A 43 5.37 2.61 -8.48
C HIS A 43 3.87 2.80 -8.80
N LEU A 44 2.99 2.34 -7.90
CA LEU A 44 1.55 2.57 -8.05
C LEU A 44 1.21 4.06 -7.93
N GLN A 45 1.86 4.79 -7.02
CA GLN A 45 1.69 6.23 -6.89
C GLN A 45 2.15 6.95 -8.16
N GLU A 46 3.33 6.61 -8.71
CA GLU A 46 3.81 7.17 -9.98
C GLU A 46 2.80 6.96 -11.13
N ARG A 47 2.19 5.76 -11.20
CA ARG A 47 1.17 5.45 -12.20
C ARG A 47 -0.13 6.23 -11.98
N LEU A 48 -0.55 6.41 -10.73
CA LEU A 48 -1.71 7.23 -10.40
C LEU A 48 -1.46 8.70 -10.79
N ASP A 49 -0.31 9.24 -10.42
CA ASP A 49 0.08 10.62 -10.73
C ASP A 49 0.14 10.85 -12.25
N ALA A 50 0.65 9.88 -13.01
CA ALA A 50 0.67 9.95 -14.48
C ALA A 50 -0.75 9.99 -15.08
N VAL A 51 -1.68 9.18 -14.56
CA VAL A 51 -3.09 9.17 -15.00
C VAL A 51 -3.81 10.46 -14.59
N GLU A 52 -3.58 10.96 -13.39
CA GLU A 52 -4.16 12.22 -12.91
C GLU A 52 -3.62 13.43 -13.66
N GLY A 53 -2.31 13.47 -13.92
CA GLY A 53 -1.67 14.48 -14.76
C GLY A 53 -2.27 14.51 -16.17
N ARG A 54 -2.52 13.34 -16.78
CA ARG A 54 -3.22 13.23 -18.07
C ARG A 54 -4.66 13.74 -18.01
N ARG A 55 -5.39 13.48 -16.93
CA ARG A 55 -6.78 13.97 -16.73
C ARG A 55 -6.85 15.48 -16.55
N ARG A 56 -5.82 16.11 -15.97
CA ARG A 56 -5.74 17.57 -15.84
C ARG A 56 -5.36 18.26 -17.14
N ALA A 57 -4.50 17.65 -17.97
CA ALA A 57 -4.09 18.21 -19.26
C ALA A 57 -5.18 18.14 -20.35
N THR A 58 -6.24 17.35 -20.14
CA THR A 58 -7.38 17.17 -21.07
C THR A 58 -8.63 17.96 -20.65
N ARG A 59 -8.56 18.69 -19.53
CA ARG A 59 -9.58 19.66 -19.09
C ARG A 59 -9.11 21.07 -19.42
#